data_AF-A0A7Z9WQE6-F1
#
_entry.id   AF-A0A7Z9WQE6-F1
#
_cell.length_a   1.000
_cell.length_b   1.000
_cell.length_c   1.000
_cell.angle_alpha   90.00
_cell.angle_beta   90.00
_cell.angle_gamma   90.00
#
_symmetry.space_group_name_H-M   'P 1'
#
loop_
_entity.id
_entity.type
_entity.pdbx_description
1 polymer ?
#
loop_
_entity_poly.entity_id
_entity_poly.type
_entity_poly.pdbx_seq_one_letter_code
_entity_poly.pdbx_strand_id
1 'polypeptide(L)'
;LLERTAVRVAPLTADDAEEMIAELGLEPLMEGFRGGPPLDREALVDSILKVSRLLMTQPRIVELDINPLLLSQEGALALDARVLLG
;
A
#
# COMPACT_ATOMS: atom_id res chain seq x y z
N LEU A 1 6.96 7.34 15.27
CA LEU A 1 5.93 7.06 14.25
C LEU A 1 6.60 7.30 12.90
N LEU A 2 6.75 6.26 12.07
CA LEU A 2 7.69 6.12 10.93
C LEU A 2 9.14 5.83 11.33
N GLU A 3 9.41 4.61 11.81
CA GLU A 3 10.80 4.11 11.79
C GLU A 3 11.16 3.48 10.43
N ARG A 4 10.16 3.24 9.57
CA ARG A 4 10.34 2.62 8.26
C ARG A 4 9.41 3.26 7.24
N THR A 5 9.97 3.68 6.10
CA THR A 5 9.24 4.30 4.99
C THR A 5 9.96 3.91 3.71
N ALA A 6 9.19 3.52 2.69
CA ALA A 6 9.68 3.31 1.33
C ALA A 6 9.01 4.35 0.41
N VAL A 7 9.78 4.93 -0.51
CA VAL A 7 9.32 5.98 -1.41
C VAL A 7 9.69 5.60 -2.84
N ARG A 8 8.76 5.82 -3.76
CA ARG A 8 8.93 5.63 -5.20
C ARG A 8 8.20 6.72 -5.98
N VAL A 9 8.59 6.90 -7.24
CA VAL A 9 7.95 7.83 -8.18
C VAL A 9 7.03 7.03 -9.09
N ALA A 10 5.78 7.49 -9.24
CA ALA A 10 4.83 6.87 -10.18
C ALA A 10 5.22 7.16 -11.65
N PRO A 11 4.86 6.29 -12.62
CA PRO A 11 4.06 5.07 -12.46
C PRO A 11 4.87 3.91 -11.85
N LEU A 12 4.22 3.12 -10.99
CA LEU A 12 4.83 1.96 -10.33
C LEU A 12 4.53 0.66 -11.09
N THR A 13 5.49 -0.26 -11.04
CA THR A 13 5.36 -1.66 -11.45
C THR A 13 5.12 -2.56 -10.24
N ALA A 14 4.72 -3.82 -10.48
CA ALA A 14 4.57 -4.79 -9.40
C ALA A 14 5.90 -5.02 -8.66
N ASP A 15 7.01 -5.03 -9.39
CA ASP A 15 8.35 -5.17 -8.80
C ASP A 15 8.68 -3.99 -7.87
N ASP A 16 8.34 -2.74 -8.26
CA ASP A 16 8.50 -1.57 -7.37
C ASP A 16 7.72 -1.73 -6.06
N ALA A 17 6.48 -2.23 -6.14
CA ALA A 17 5.63 -2.42 -4.97
C ALA A 17 6.16 -3.53 -4.04
N GLU A 18 6.63 -4.65 -4.61
CA GLU A 18 7.26 -5.73 -3.84
C GLU A 18 8.55 -5.27 -3.15
N GLU A 19 9.39 -4.51 -3.86
CA GLU A 19 10.59 -3.90 -3.26
C GLU A 19 10.24 -2.94 -2.11
N MET A 20 9.22 -2.10 -2.28
CA MET A 20 8.76 -1.22 -1.20
C MET A 20 8.31 -2.01 0.04
N ILE A 21 7.59 -3.12 -0.14
CA ILE A 21 7.14 -3.97 0.96
C ILE A 21 8.34 -4.60 1.68
N ALA A 22 9.35 -5.06 0.92
CA ALA A 22 10.58 -5.62 1.47
C ALA A 22 11.43 -4.58 2.22
N GLU A 23 11.54 -3.34 1.71
CA GLU A 23 12.23 -2.22 2.38
C GLU A 23 11.58 -1.87 3.73
N LEU A 24 10.25 -1.99 3.81
CA LEU A 24 9.50 -1.80 5.04
C LEU A 24 9.64 -2.99 6.01
N GLY A 25 10.28 -4.09 5.61
CA GLY A 25 10.48 -5.27 6.44
C GLY A 25 9.17 -5.88 6.94
N LEU A 26 8.13 -5.85 6.10
CA LEU A 26 6.79 -6.33 6.45
C LEU A 26 6.67 -7.86 6.34
N GLU A 27 7.70 -8.56 5.85
CA GLU A 27 7.72 -10.01 5.66
C GLU A 27 7.23 -10.78 6.89
N PRO A 28 7.72 -10.52 8.13
CA PRO A 28 7.26 -11.27 9.31
C PRO A 28 5.80 -11.00 9.68
N LEU A 29 5.24 -9.84 9.27
CA LEU A 29 3.83 -9.53 9.46
C LEU A 29 2.96 -10.21 8.40
N MET A 30 3.46 -10.32 7.17
CA MET A 30 2.76 -10.96 6.07
C MET A 30 2.57 -12.47 6.29
N GLU A 31 3.49 -13.13 6.99
CA GLU A 31 3.39 -14.55 7.33
C GLU A 31 2.30 -14.87 8.39
N GLY A 32 1.72 -13.83 9.01
CA GLY A 32 0.71 -13.97 10.06
C GLY A 32 1.31 -13.91 11.46
N PHE A 33 0.61 -13.25 12.39
CA PHE A 33 1.08 -13.07 13.76
C PHE A 33 0.56 -14.19 14.67
N ARG A 34 1.46 -14.82 15.46
CA ARG A 34 1.14 -15.85 16.47
C ARG A 34 0.31 -17.03 15.95
N GLY A 35 0.63 -17.52 14.74
CA GLY A 35 -0.08 -18.65 14.12
C GLY A 35 -1.43 -18.29 13.51
N GLY A 36 -1.74 -16.99 13.40
CA GLY A 36 -2.81 -16.50 12.55
C GLY A 36 -2.51 -16.72 11.06
N PRO A 37 -3.52 -16.62 10.19
CA PRO A 37 -3.35 -16.79 8.76
C PRO A 37 -2.42 -15.70 8.17
N PRO A 38 -1.73 -15.99 7.05
CA PRO A 38 -0.95 -14.99 6.34
C PRO A 38 -1.86 -13.87 5.81
N LEU A 39 -1.29 -12.67 5.70
CA LEU A 39 -1.96 -11.53 5.09
C LEU A 39 -1.92 -11.64 3.57
N ASP A 40 -2.91 -11.06 2.89
CA ASP A 40 -2.99 -11.05 1.44
C ASP A 40 -1.98 -10.05 0.84
N ARG A 41 -0.74 -10.51 0.61
CA ARG A 41 0.33 -9.72 -0.01
C ARG A 41 -0.08 -9.19 -1.38
N GLU A 42 -0.79 -9.98 -2.18
CA GLU A 42 -1.20 -9.59 -3.52
C GLU A 42 -2.17 -8.39 -3.47
N ALA A 43 -3.09 -8.38 -2.50
CA ALA A 43 -3.98 -7.24 -2.29
C ALA A 43 -3.24 -5.96 -1.87
N LEU A 44 -2.14 -6.06 -1.11
CA LEU A 44 -1.31 -4.90 -0.79
C LEU A 44 -0.59 -4.35 -2.04
N VAL A 45 0.02 -5.23 -2.84
CA VAL A 45 0.66 -4.86 -4.11
C VAL A 45 -0.34 -4.19 -5.06
N ASP A 46 -1.51 -4.81 -5.27
CA ASP A 46 -2.55 -4.26 -6.14
C ASP A 46 -3.07 -2.91 -5.62
N SER A 47 -3.17 -2.73 -4.30
CA SER A 47 -3.56 -1.43 -3.71
C SER A 47 -2.56 -0.33 -4.04
N ILE A 48 -1.25 -0.60 -3.91
CA ILE A 48 -0.18 0.35 -4.29
C ILE A 48 -0.27 0.70 -5.78
N LEU A 49 -0.46 -0.30 -6.65
CA LEU A 49 -0.57 -0.10 -8.09
C LEU A 49 -1.84 0.67 -8.48
N LYS A 50 -2.97 0.42 -7.81
CA LYS A 50 -4.22 1.18 -8.00
C LYS A 50 -4.05 2.64 -7.62
N VAL A 51 -3.37 2.93 -6.51
CA VAL A 51 -3.05 4.32 -6.12
C VAL A 51 -2.14 4.98 -7.16
N SER A 52 -1.08 4.31 -7.59
CA SER A 52 -0.19 4.83 -8.64
C SER A 52 -0.96 5.16 -9.92
N ARG A 53 -1.81 4.24 -10.41
CA ARG A 53 -2.67 4.46 -11.58
C ARG A 53 -3.66 5.60 -11.38
N LEU A 54 -4.27 5.72 -10.20
CA LEU A 54 -5.21 6.79 -9.89
C LEU A 54 -4.52 8.17 -9.98
N LEU A 55 -3.35 8.31 -9.38
CA LEU A 55 -2.58 9.57 -9.44
C LEU A 55 -2.13 9.92 -10.87
N MET A 56 -1.81 8.93 -11.70
CA MET A 56 -1.47 9.15 -13.11
C MET A 56 -2.67 9.52 -13.99
N THR A 57 -3.87 9.10 -13.61
CA THR A 57 -5.09 9.29 -14.44
C THR A 57 -5.99 10.41 -13.96
N GLN A 58 -5.77 10.97 -12.76
CA GLN A 58 -6.53 12.09 -12.22
C GLN A 58 -5.60 13.27 -11.86
N PRO A 59 -5.31 14.18 -12.81
CA PRO A 59 -4.41 15.31 -12.59
C PRO A 59 -4.85 16.29 -11.50
N ARG A 60 -6.14 16.30 -11.13
CA ARG A 60 -6.67 17.17 -10.07
C ARG A 60 -6.31 16.68 -8.67
N ILE A 61 -5.90 15.42 -8.49
CA ILE A 61 -5.47 14.94 -7.17
C ILE A 61 -4.05 15.41 -6.94
N VAL A 62 -3.87 16.29 -5.95
CA VAL A 62 -2.56 16.82 -5.54
C VAL A 62 -1.95 15.95 -4.44
N GLU A 63 -2.79 15.43 -3.55
CA GLU A 63 -2.39 14.56 -2.45
C GLU A 63 -3.48 13.50 -2.22
N LEU A 64 -3.06 12.26 -1.97
CA LEU A 64 -3.91 11.18 -1.52
C LEU A 64 -3.21 10.47 -0.37
N ASP A 65 -3.87 10.39 0.76
CA ASP A 65 -3.40 9.69 1.95
C ASP A 65 -4.45 8.63 2.34
N ILE A 66 -4.01 7.38 2.49
CA ILE A 66 -4.84 6.27 2.95
C ILE A 66 -4.30 5.86 4.31
N ASN A 67 -5.03 6.21 5.37
CA ASN A 67 -4.64 5.88 6.72
C ASN A 67 -5.87 5.88 7.64
N PRO A 68 -6.31 4.72 8.18
CA PRO A 68 -5.64 3.41 8.10
C PRO A 68 -6.04 2.59 6.86
N LEU A 69 -5.09 1.79 6.38
CA LEU A 69 -5.33 0.66 5.48
C LEU A 69 -5.33 -0.63 6.31
N LEU A 70 -6.47 -1.33 6.34
CA LEU A 70 -6.57 -2.66 6.95
C LEU A 70 -6.15 -3.70 5.91
N LEU A 71 -5.20 -4.56 6.27
CA LEU A 71 -4.81 -5.73 5.49
C LEU A 71 -5.17 -6.99 6.28
N SER A 72 -5.84 -7.95 5.64
CA SER A 72 -6.17 -9.25 6.20
C SER A 72 -5.94 -10.37 5.18
N GLN A 73 -6.25 -11.61 5.54
CA GLN A 73 -6.21 -12.76 4.61
C GLN A 73 -7.27 -12.64 3.49
N GLU A 74 -8.29 -11.79 3.68
CA GLU A 74 -9.37 -11.56 2.71
C GLU A 74 -9.08 -10.38 1.76
N GLY A 75 -7.97 -9.66 1.96
CA GLY A 75 -7.55 -8.56 1.11
C GLY A 75 -7.26 -7.26 1.87
N ALA A 76 -7.32 -6.15 1.14
CA ALA A 76 -7.04 -4.80 1.66
C ALA A 76 -8.29 -3.91 1.64
N LEU A 77 -8.48 -3.15 2.72
CA LEU A 77 -9.59 -2.20 2.88
C LEU A 77 -9.08 -0.85 3.41
N ALA A 78 -9.28 0.21 2.65
CA ALA A 78 -9.10 1.58 3.15
C ALA A 78 -10.24 1.91 4.12
N LEU A 79 -9.92 2.10 5.40
CA LEU A 79 -10.89 2.47 6.43
C LEU A 79 -11.14 3.97 6.46
N ASP A 80 -10.14 4.76 6.06
CA ASP A 80 -10.22 6.20 5.86
C ASP A 80 -9.28 6.63 4.73
N ALA A 81 -9.62 7.74 4.07
CA ALA A 81 -8.79 8.33 3.03
C ALA A 81 -9.03 9.84 2.93
N ARG A 82 -7.94 10.60 2.81
CA ARG A 82 -7.97 12.04 2.56
C ARG A 82 -7.45 12.34 1.17
N VAL A 83 -8.19 13.17 0.43
CA VAL A 83 -7.81 13.60 -0.92
C VAL A 83 -7.80 15.12 -0.99
N LEU A 84 -6.68 15.69 -1.41
CA LEU A 84 -6.57 17.10 -1.73
C LEU A 84 -6.69 17.29 -3.24
N LEU A 85 -7.55 18.23 -3.64
CA LEU A 85 -7.75 18.59 -5.03
C LEU A 85 -7.13 19.96 -5.34
N GLY A 86 -6.61 20.12 -6.55
CA GLY A 86 -6.02 21.36 -7.08
C GLY A 86 -6.48 21.70 -8.49
#